data_AF-A0A958XHC4-F1
#
_entry.id   AF-A0A958XHC4-F1
#
_cell.length_a   1.000
_cell.length_b   1.000
_cell.length_c   1.000
_cell.angle_alpha   90.00
_cell.angle_beta   90.00
_cell.angle_gamma   90.00
#
_symmetry.space_group_name_H-M   'P 1'
#
loop_
_entity.id
_entity.type
_entity.pdbx_description
1 polymer ?
#
loop_
_entity_poly.entity_id
_entity_poly.type
_entity_poly.pdbx_seq_one_letter_code
_entity_poly.pdbx_strand_id
1 'polypeptide(L)'
;MKDATVVAFQPYQNESLNQLYNLLFCDNPALFKPSGETVAVYPWNVLFASSLDANALLQLANDNSMESRVRALAAHQLLELGGESPKPELLGVIIEIGLEQGLDVLAVFGDGTARYINQAERAIVFDAPNADTNPLVDNLWHHSINVVNRIGPWDKPRLEPPGLNTVRLSFLVSGQLFFGQGPVNVFFQDPMAGPVLDAATKIMVFLTQHVGGK
;
A
#
# COMPACT_ATOMS: atom_id res chain seq x y z
N MET A 1 15.94 19.72 -11.55
CA MET A 1 15.13 18.64 -10.97
C MET A 1 14.52 17.88 -12.13
N LYS A 2 14.73 16.56 -12.21
CA LYS A 2 14.02 15.77 -13.21
C LYS A 2 12.57 15.71 -12.74
N ASP A 3 11.63 16.17 -13.55
CA ASP A 3 10.22 15.88 -13.37
C ASP A 3 10.07 14.36 -13.45
N ALA A 4 10.11 13.68 -12.30
CA ALA A 4 9.69 12.30 -12.21
C ALA A 4 8.18 12.32 -12.44
N THR A 5 7.77 12.10 -13.68
CA THR A 5 6.37 11.94 -14.03
C THR A 5 5.83 10.77 -13.21
N VAL A 6 5.01 11.06 -12.21
CA VAL A 6 4.39 10.01 -11.40
C VAL A 6 3.48 9.21 -12.30
N VAL A 7 3.78 7.94 -12.49
CA VAL A 7 3.02 7.08 -13.40
C VAL A 7 1.76 6.63 -12.67
N ALA A 8 0.63 7.21 -13.05
CA ALA A 8 -0.69 6.69 -12.66
C ALA A 8 -1.05 5.54 -13.60
N PHE A 9 -1.28 4.35 -13.04
CA PHE A 9 -1.70 3.19 -13.83
C PHE A 9 -3.22 3.04 -13.86
N GLN A 10 -3.71 2.41 -14.92
CA GLN A 10 -5.14 2.22 -15.16
C GLN A 10 -5.48 0.73 -15.39
N PRO A 11 -5.38 -0.14 -14.36
CA PRO A 11 -5.71 -1.56 -14.50
C PRO A 11 -7.21 -1.84 -14.68
N TYR A 12 -8.08 -0.86 -14.41
CA TYR A 12 -9.54 -0.99 -14.48
C TYR A 12 -10.14 -0.06 -15.54
N GLN A 13 -11.32 -0.38 -16.05
CA GLN A 13 -12.13 0.50 -16.90
C GLN A 13 -12.70 1.66 -16.08
N ASN A 14 -13.04 1.43 -14.81
CA ASN A 14 -13.54 2.47 -13.91
C ASN A 14 -12.42 3.42 -13.43
N GLU A 15 -12.50 4.69 -13.82
CA GLU A 15 -11.52 5.73 -13.45
C GLU A 15 -11.38 5.93 -11.93
N SER A 16 -12.47 5.84 -11.17
CA SER A 16 -12.44 5.97 -9.71
C SER A 16 -11.70 4.79 -9.06
N LEU A 17 -11.81 3.59 -9.63
CA LEU A 17 -11.03 2.44 -9.16
C LEU A 17 -9.55 2.57 -9.51
N ASN A 18 -9.22 3.17 -10.65
CA ASN A 18 -7.83 3.49 -10.97
C ASN A 18 -7.26 4.53 -9.99
N GLN A 19 -8.04 5.55 -9.60
CA GLN A 19 -7.64 6.48 -8.55
C GLN A 19 -7.40 5.75 -7.21
N LEU A 20 -8.36 4.91 -6.79
CA LEU A 20 -8.22 4.12 -5.56
C LEU A 20 -7.00 3.20 -5.60
N TYR A 21 -6.74 2.53 -6.72
CA TYR A 21 -5.58 1.67 -6.93
C TYR A 21 -4.26 2.43 -6.76
N ASN A 22 -4.14 3.62 -7.36
CA ASN A 22 -2.91 4.40 -7.24
C ASN A 22 -2.70 4.96 -5.82
N LEU A 23 -3.78 5.25 -5.08
CA LEU A 23 -3.69 5.67 -3.67
C LEU A 23 -3.10 4.58 -2.75
N LEU A 24 -3.18 3.29 -3.13
CA LEU A 24 -2.72 2.19 -2.26
C LEU A 24 -1.22 2.26 -1.96
N PHE A 25 -0.42 2.80 -2.88
CA PHE A 25 1.05 2.74 -2.83
C PHE A 25 1.68 3.90 -2.06
N CYS A 26 0.91 4.94 -1.72
CA CYS A 26 1.40 6.11 -0.96
C CYS A 26 2.65 6.77 -1.58
N ASP A 27 2.83 6.66 -2.90
CA ASP A 27 3.96 7.15 -3.69
C ASP A 27 3.62 8.42 -4.49
N ASN A 28 2.42 8.96 -4.30
CA ASN A 28 1.98 10.20 -4.93
C ASN A 28 1.11 11.04 -3.98
N PRO A 29 1.71 11.97 -3.21
CA PRO A 29 0.98 12.85 -2.31
C PRO A 29 -0.10 13.69 -3.01
N ALA A 30 0.07 14.02 -4.29
CA ALA A 30 -0.90 14.83 -5.02
C ALA A 30 -2.27 14.14 -5.16
N LEU A 31 -2.31 12.80 -5.15
CA LEU A 31 -3.57 12.04 -5.21
C LEU A 31 -4.40 12.16 -3.93
N PHE A 32 -3.78 12.49 -2.80
CA PHE A 32 -4.44 12.60 -1.50
C PHE A 32 -4.96 14.02 -1.21
N LYS A 33 -4.63 14.99 -2.06
CA LYS A 33 -5.01 16.38 -1.84
C LYS A 33 -6.52 16.56 -2.14
N PRO A 34 -7.34 16.97 -1.16
CA PRO A 34 -8.76 17.21 -1.42
C PRO A 34 -8.96 18.38 -2.38
N SER A 35 -9.95 18.23 -3.27
CA SER A 35 -10.35 19.25 -4.23
C SER A 35 -11.10 20.39 -3.52
N GLY A 36 -10.38 21.40 -3.03
CA GLY A 36 -10.98 22.71 -2.73
C GLY A 36 -11.04 23.20 -1.28
N GLU A 37 -10.32 22.60 -0.31
CA GLU A 37 -10.28 23.12 1.05
C GLU A 37 -8.87 23.35 1.60
N THR A 38 -8.76 24.36 2.47
CA THR A 38 -7.55 24.72 3.21
C THR A 38 -7.00 23.52 3.97
N VAL A 39 -5.79 23.13 3.58
CA VAL A 39 -4.95 22.13 4.23
C VAL A 39 -4.39 22.68 5.57
N ALA A 40 -5.23 23.29 6.40
CA ALA A 40 -4.80 23.95 7.63
C ALA A 40 -4.72 22.99 8.83
N VAL A 41 -5.17 21.74 8.68
CA VAL A 41 -5.30 20.78 9.78
C VAL A 41 -4.23 19.69 9.67
N TYR A 42 -3.63 19.34 10.82
CA TYR A 42 -2.72 18.20 10.95
C TYR A 42 -3.45 16.88 10.70
N PRO A 43 -2.85 15.90 10.00
CA PRO A 43 -1.48 15.87 9.46
C PRO A 43 -1.32 16.47 8.06
N TRP A 44 -2.42 16.85 7.42
CA TRP A 44 -2.44 17.29 6.02
C TRP A 44 -1.64 18.57 5.80
N ASN A 45 -1.65 19.49 6.76
CA ASN A 45 -0.91 20.76 6.68
C ASN A 45 0.60 20.57 6.51
N VAL A 46 1.15 19.48 7.05
CA VAL A 46 2.55 19.08 6.85
C VAL A 46 2.72 18.46 5.46
N LEU A 47 1.85 17.52 5.09
CA LEU A 47 1.96 16.78 3.82
C LEU A 47 1.76 17.64 2.57
N PHE A 48 0.94 18.69 2.63
CA PHE A 48 0.64 19.55 1.47
C PHE A 48 1.07 21.01 1.67
N ALA A 49 2.03 21.25 2.57
CA ALA A 49 2.64 22.56 2.75
C ALA A 49 3.24 23.07 1.43
N SER A 50 3.12 24.37 1.16
CA SER A 50 3.74 24.99 -0.03
C SER A 50 5.27 24.91 -0.01
N SER A 51 5.86 24.79 1.18
CA SER A 51 7.26 24.47 1.40
C SER A 51 7.32 23.32 2.39
N LEU A 52 7.84 22.18 1.94
CA LEU A 52 7.98 21.00 2.80
C LEU A 52 9.09 21.21 3.83
N ASP A 53 8.85 20.76 5.06
CA ASP A 53 9.82 20.76 6.16
C ASP A 53 10.23 19.31 6.46
N ALA A 54 11.50 19.00 6.22
CA ALA A 54 12.05 17.66 6.43
C ALA A 54 11.91 17.18 7.89
N ASN A 55 12.05 18.05 8.88
CA ASN A 55 11.90 17.67 10.27
C ASN A 55 10.44 17.36 10.62
N ALA A 56 9.51 18.16 10.11
CA ALA A 56 8.07 17.92 10.30
C ALA A 56 7.64 16.60 9.62
N LEU A 57 8.14 16.33 8.42
CA LEU A 57 7.91 15.05 7.72
C LEU A 57 8.50 13.86 8.47
N LEU A 58 9.72 13.99 9.01
CA LEU A 58 10.35 12.95 9.82
C LEU A 58 9.57 12.68 11.12
N GLN A 59 9.08 13.73 11.78
CA GLN A 59 8.22 13.58 12.96
C GLN A 59 6.93 12.86 12.60
N LEU A 60 6.27 13.26 11.51
CA LEU A 60 5.03 12.64 11.06
C LEU A 60 5.21 11.18 10.65
N ALA A 61 6.31 10.83 9.96
CA ALA A 61 6.63 9.46 9.57
C ALA A 61 6.84 8.54 10.79
N ASN A 62 7.42 9.05 11.88
CA ASN A 62 7.70 8.30 13.10
C ASN A 62 6.56 8.35 14.15
N ASP A 63 5.46 9.05 13.87
CA ASP A 63 4.33 9.16 14.79
C ASP A 63 3.42 7.93 14.71
N ASN A 64 3.60 6.98 15.63
CA ASN A 64 2.81 5.74 15.71
C ASN A 64 1.31 5.96 16.03
N SER A 65 0.90 7.20 16.38
CA SER A 65 -0.53 7.51 16.54
C SER A 65 -1.24 7.85 15.23
N MET A 66 -0.48 8.05 14.14
CA MET A 66 -1.01 8.38 12.82
C MET A 66 -1.36 7.14 12.00
N GLU A 67 -2.33 7.29 11.09
CA GLU A 67 -2.66 6.28 10.08
C GLU A 67 -1.40 5.87 9.29
N SER A 68 -1.29 4.58 8.98
CA SER A 68 -0.08 4.04 8.34
C SER A 68 0.16 4.65 6.95
N ARG A 69 -0.90 4.99 6.22
CA ARG A 69 -0.81 5.68 4.91
C ARG A 69 -0.24 7.09 5.04
N VAL A 70 -0.64 7.84 6.08
CA VAL A 70 -0.10 9.18 6.36
C VAL A 70 1.39 9.11 6.65
N ARG A 71 1.80 8.13 7.48
CA ARG A 71 3.21 7.87 7.79
C ARG A 71 4.01 7.50 6.55
N ALA A 72 3.45 6.64 5.69
CA ALA A 72 4.09 6.23 4.44
C ALA A 72 4.27 7.41 3.46
N LEU A 73 3.25 8.26 3.32
CA LEU A 73 3.32 9.48 2.52
C LEU A 73 4.37 10.47 3.03
N ALA A 74 4.43 10.67 4.35
CA ALA A 74 5.41 11.57 4.96
C ALA A 74 6.84 11.09 4.71
N ALA A 75 7.05 9.78 4.90
CA ALA A 75 8.33 9.15 4.67
C ALA A 75 8.75 9.18 3.19
N HIS A 76 7.81 8.92 2.26
CA HIS A 76 8.07 9.02 0.82
C HIS A 76 8.50 10.45 0.43
N GLN A 77 7.77 11.47 0.88
CA GLN A 77 8.14 12.87 0.62
C GLN A 77 9.50 13.25 1.23
N LEU A 78 9.80 12.76 2.43
CA LEU A 78 11.09 13.00 3.08
C LEU A 78 12.26 12.43 2.26
N LEU A 79 12.09 11.24 1.69
CA LEU A 79 13.09 10.61 0.84
C LEU A 79 13.28 11.37 -0.49
N GLU A 80 12.20 11.84 -1.12
CA GLU A 80 12.28 12.66 -2.33
C GLU A 80 12.99 14.02 -2.09
N LEU A 81 12.92 14.55 -0.88
CA LEU A 81 13.68 15.74 -0.47
C LEU A 81 15.16 15.46 -0.19
N GLY A 82 15.59 14.19 -0.19
CA GLY A 82 16.94 13.79 0.24
C GLY A 82 17.17 13.95 1.74
N GLY A 83 16.10 13.92 2.54
CA GLY A 83 16.17 13.99 4.00
C GLY A 83 16.68 12.70 4.64
N GLU A 84 16.81 12.70 5.96
CA GLU A 84 17.16 11.49 6.72
C GLU A 84 16.06 10.44 6.59
N SER A 85 16.42 9.21 6.25
CA SER A 85 15.46 8.12 6.18
C SER A 85 14.83 7.86 7.56
N PRO A 86 13.50 7.75 7.66
CA PRO A 86 12.88 7.28 8.89
C PRO A 86 13.34 5.85 9.21
N LYS A 87 13.14 5.44 10.46
CA LYS A 87 13.45 4.08 10.89
C LYS A 87 12.65 3.09 10.01
N PRO A 88 13.26 2.05 9.43
CA PRO A 88 12.54 1.09 8.61
C PRO A 88 11.42 0.40 9.40
N GLU A 89 10.20 0.52 8.90
CA GLU A 89 8.99 -0.06 9.49
C GLU A 89 8.02 -0.44 8.37
N LEU A 90 7.42 -1.63 8.47
CA LEU A 90 6.39 -2.08 7.55
C LEU A 90 5.07 -1.35 7.85
N LEU A 91 4.63 -0.50 6.92
CA LEU A 91 3.42 0.31 7.02
C LEU A 91 2.26 -0.21 6.16
N GLY A 92 2.56 -1.02 5.14
CA GLY A 92 1.53 -1.58 4.27
C GLY A 92 2.01 -2.77 3.46
N VAL A 93 1.08 -3.65 3.14
CA VAL A 93 1.27 -4.82 2.27
C VAL A 93 0.23 -4.76 1.17
N ILE A 94 0.67 -4.79 -0.08
CA ILE A 94 -0.17 -4.68 -1.28
C ILE A 94 0.11 -5.92 -2.13
N ILE A 95 -0.95 -6.63 -2.50
CA ILE A 95 -0.89 -7.90 -3.22
C ILE A 95 -1.74 -7.75 -4.45
N GLU A 96 -1.13 -8.00 -5.60
CA GLU A 96 -1.74 -7.83 -6.90
C GLU A 96 -1.64 -9.15 -7.65
N ILE A 97 -2.77 -9.66 -8.17
CA ILE A 97 -2.83 -10.92 -8.92
C ILE A 97 -3.43 -10.62 -10.29
N GLY A 98 -2.64 -10.82 -11.34
CA GLY A 98 -3.10 -10.72 -12.72
C GLY A 98 -3.90 -11.95 -13.11
N LEU A 99 -5.19 -11.76 -13.36
CA LEU A 99 -6.14 -12.80 -13.73
C LEU A 99 -6.59 -12.60 -15.19
N GLU A 100 -7.34 -13.57 -15.72
CA GLU A 100 -7.81 -13.54 -17.11
C GLU A 100 -8.73 -12.34 -17.38
N GLN A 101 -9.54 -11.93 -16.40
CA GLN A 101 -10.52 -10.85 -16.56
C GLN A 101 -10.08 -9.52 -15.95
N GLY A 102 -8.84 -9.41 -15.47
CA GLY A 102 -8.33 -8.18 -14.88
C GLY A 102 -7.42 -8.41 -13.68
N LEU A 103 -7.47 -7.49 -12.72
CA LEU A 103 -6.57 -7.45 -11.59
C LEU A 103 -7.34 -7.55 -10.26
N ASP A 104 -6.99 -8.55 -9.44
CA ASP A 104 -7.35 -8.55 -8.03
C ASP A 104 -6.25 -7.85 -7.24
N VAL A 105 -6.63 -6.90 -6.37
CA VAL A 105 -5.70 -6.17 -5.50
C VAL A 105 -6.22 -6.13 -4.08
N LEU A 106 -5.40 -6.58 -3.13
CA LEU A 106 -5.61 -6.40 -1.70
C LEU A 106 -4.50 -5.51 -1.14
N ALA A 107 -4.86 -4.42 -0.48
CA ALA A 107 -3.95 -3.63 0.35
C ALA A 107 -4.38 -3.71 1.81
N VAL A 108 -3.44 -3.97 2.71
CA VAL A 108 -3.63 -3.98 4.16
C VAL A 108 -2.57 -3.08 4.79
N PHE A 109 -2.98 -2.22 5.70
CA PHE A 109 -2.13 -1.23 6.36
C PHE A 109 -1.91 -1.57 7.84
N GLY A 110 -0.84 -1.02 8.43
CA GLY A 110 -0.41 -1.37 9.80
C GLY A 110 -1.39 -0.97 10.90
N ASP A 111 -2.34 -0.09 10.58
CA ASP A 111 -3.48 0.27 11.43
C ASP A 111 -4.67 -0.70 11.30
N GLY A 112 -4.52 -1.79 10.53
CA GLY A 112 -5.54 -2.80 10.31
C GLY A 112 -6.60 -2.42 9.27
N THR A 113 -6.50 -1.23 8.65
CA THR A 113 -7.36 -0.86 7.54
C THR A 113 -6.99 -1.63 6.28
N ALA A 114 -7.97 -1.85 5.40
CA ALA A 114 -7.76 -2.60 4.17
C ALA A 114 -8.59 -2.04 3.01
N ARG A 115 -8.10 -2.28 1.78
CA ARG A 115 -8.78 -2.01 0.53
C ARG A 115 -8.69 -3.25 -0.35
N TYR A 116 -9.80 -3.66 -0.93
CA TYR A 116 -9.83 -4.76 -1.90
C TYR A 116 -10.53 -4.30 -3.17
N ILE A 117 -9.93 -4.55 -4.33
CA ILE A 117 -10.54 -4.32 -5.64
C ILE A 117 -10.42 -5.63 -6.40
N ASN A 118 -11.52 -6.15 -6.94
CA ASN A 118 -11.47 -7.38 -7.72
C ASN A 118 -11.51 -7.11 -9.25
N GLN A 119 -11.20 -8.15 -10.03
CA GLN A 119 -11.24 -8.14 -11.49
C GLN A 119 -12.61 -7.81 -12.08
N ALA A 120 -13.69 -7.94 -11.29
CA ALA A 120 -15.05 -7.55 -11.67
C ALA A 120 -15.39 -6.10 -11.26
N GLU A 121 -14.39 -5.29 -10.93
CA GLU A 121 -14.50 -3.87 -10.57
C GLU A 121 -15.40 -3.60 -9.36
N ARG A 122 -15.39 -4.52 -8.39
CA ARG A 122 -15.98 -4.30 -7.07
C ARG A 122 -14.89 -3.91 -6.10
N ALA A 123 -15.12 -2.83 -5.34
CA ALA A 123 -14.23 -2.38 -4.30
C ALA A 123 -14.85 -2.54 -2.90
N ILE A 124 -14.01 -2.94 -1.95
CA ILE A 124 -14.31 -2.95 -0.52
C ILE A 124 -13.35 -1.97 0.15
N VAL A 125 -13.92 -1.07 0.94
CA VAL A 125 -13.20 -0.16 1.83
C VAL A 125 -13.47 -0.60 3.26
N PHE A 126 -12.42 -0.99 3.98
CA PHE A 126 -12.51 -1.45 5.36
C PHE A 126 -11.67 -0.56 6.27
N ASP A 127 -12.35 0.25 7.09
CA ASP A 127 -11.76 1.21 8.03
C ASP A 127 -12.15 0.93 9.49
N ALA A 128 -12.72 -0.25 9.76
CA ALA A 128 -13.25 -0.62 11.07
C ALA A 128 -12.60 -1.91 11.61
N PRO A 129 -11.26 -1.91 11.83
CA PRO A 129 -10.58 -3.06 12.43
C PRO A 129 -11.19 -3.40 13.79
N ASN A 130 -11.27 -4.70 14.07
CA ASN A 130 -11.89 -5.23 15.28
C ASN A 130 -11.16 -6.50 15.76
N ALA A 131 -11.63 -7.06 16.87
CA ALA A 131 -11.01 -8.23 17.49
C ALA A 131 -10.93 -9.47 16.57
N ASP A 132 -11.84 -9.59 15.58
CA ASP A 132 -11.83 -10.71 14.63
C ASP A 132 -10.81 -10.51 13.50
N THR A 133 -10.55 -9.25 13.11
CA THR A 133 -9.58 -8.94 12.05
C THR A 133 -8.15 -8.85 12.55
N ASN A 134 -7.93 -8.50 13.82
CA ASN A 134 -6.58 -8.31 14.37
C ASN A 134 -5.68 -9.54 14.18
N PRO A 135 -6.12 -10.79 14.49
CA PRO A 135 -5.28 -11.97 14.27
C PRO A 135 -4.94 -12.22 12.79
N LEU A 136 -5.82 -11.81 11.86
CA LEU A 136 -5.58 -11.96 10.43
C LEU A 136 -4.49 -10.98 9.95
N VAL A 137 -4.57 -9.73 10.39
CA VAL A 137 -3.58 -8.69 10.10
C VAL A 137 -2.24 -9.03 10.74
N ASP A 138 -2.22 -9.46 12.01
CA ASP A 138 -1.01 -9.88 12.72
C ASP A 138 -0.28 -11.01 12.00
N ASN A 139 -1.03 -12.00 11.51
CA ASN A 139 -0.47 -13.12 10.76
C ASN A 139 0.11 -12.66 9.41
N LEU A 140 -0.55 -11.74 8.70
CA LEU A 140 -0.01 -11.15 7.49
C LEU A 140 1.29 -10.37 7.79
N TRP A 141 1.31 -9.57 8.86
CA TRP A 141 2.48 -8.79 9.28
C TRP A 141 3.67 -9.69 9.60
N HIS A 142 3.44 -10.76 10.36
CA HIS A 142 4.48 -11.72 10.73
C HIS A 142 5.20 -12.29 9.50
N HIS A 143 4.44 -12.77 8.50
CA HIS A 143 5.02 -13.31 7.27
C HIS A 143 5.65 -12.23 6.39
N SER A 144 5.05 -11.04 6.33
CA SER A 144 5.55 -9.94 5.51
C SER A 144 6.89 -9.41 6.03
N ILE A 145 7.06 -9.25 7.35
CA ILE A 145 8.33 -8.86 7.97
C ILE A 145 9.43 -9.89 7.66
N ASN A 146 9.09 -11.18 7.65
CA ASN A 146 10.04 -12.23 7.27
C ASN A 146 10.54 -12.04 5.82
N VAL A 147 9.69 -11.62 4.89
CA VAL A 147 10.11 -11.32 3.51
C VAL A 147 10.96 -10.05 3.48
N VAL A 148 10.47 -8.95 4.05
CA VAL A 148 11.15 -7.63 4.05
C VAL A 148 12.57 -7.72 4.61
N ASN A 149 12.81 -8.52 5.65
CA ASN A 149 14.14 -8.72 6.23
C ASN A 149 15.14 -9.45 5.31
N ARG A 150 14.68 -9.99 4.17
CA ARG A 150 15.49 -10.78 3.22
C ARG A 150 15.62 -10.12 1.85
N ILE A 151 14.83 -9.09 1.56
CA ILE A 151 14.87 -8.37 0.29
C ILE A 151 15.27 -6.90 0.53
N GLY A 152 15.76 -6.25 -0.53
CA GLY A 152 16.17 -4.84 -0.48
C GLY A 152 15.08 -3.89 -1.01
N PRO A 153 15.24 -2.59 -0.79
CA PRO A 153 14.35 -1.58 -1.36
C PRO A 153 14.45 -1.57 -2.88
N TRP A 154 13.35 -1.25 -3.53
CA TRP A 154 13.27 -0.90 -4.94
C TRP A 154 13.50 0.59 -5.11
N ASP A 155 14.55 0.95 -5.85
CA ASP A 155 15.03 2.32 -6.03
C ASP A 155 14.60 2.94 -7.38
N LYS A 156 13.71 2.27 -8.12
CA LYS A 156 13.18 2.73 -9.40
C LYS A 156 11.69 3.07 -9.28
N PRO A 157 11.10 3.71 -10.31
CA PRO A 157 9.65 3.90 -10.35
C PRO A 157 8.88 2.60 -10.17
N ARG A 158 7.68 2.69 -9.61
CA ARG A 158 6.74 1.58 -9.52
C ARG A 158 6.50 0.98 -10.91
N LEU A 159 6.43 -0.34 -10.97
CA LEU A 159 6.15 -1.07 -12.19
C LEU A 159 4.65 -1.08 -12.52
N GLU A 160 4.32 -1.24 -13.79
CA GLU A 160 2.95 -1.54 -14.24
C GLU A 160 2.38 -2.74 -13.47
N PRO A 161 1.05 -2.82 -13.29
CA PRO A 161 0.39 -3.97 -12.67
C PRO A 161 0.86 -5.31 -13.26
N PRO A 162 0.95 -6.39 -12.46
CA PRO A 162 1.39 -7.68 -12.96
C PRO A 162 0.45 -8.22 -14.05
N GLY A 163 1.02 -8.83 -15.08
CA GLY A 163 0.26 -9.48 -16.15
C GLY A 163 -0.39 -10.80 -15.71
N LEU A 164 -1.11 -11.43 -16.65
CA LEU A 164 -1.81 -12.70 -16.44
C LEU A 164 -0.94 -13.77 -15.76
N ASN A 165 -1.52 -14.48 -14.78
CA ASN A 165 -0.89 -15.56 -14.01
C ASN A 165 0.36 -15.13 -13.24
N THR A 166 0.50 -13.84 -12.98
CA THR A 166 1.60 -13.27 -12.19
C THR A 166 1.04 -12.63 -10.93
N VAL A 167 1.75 -12.82 -9.82
CA VAL A 167 1.47 -12.13 -8.55
C VAL A 167 2.62 -11.20 -8.22
N ARG A 168 2.29 -10.03 -7.66
CA ARG A 168 3.24 -9.11 -7.05
C ARG A 168 2.89 -8.91 -5.57
N LEU A 169 3.90 -9.09 -4.72
CA LEU A 169 3.88 -8.73 -3.31
C LEU A 169 4.68 -7.44 -3.15
N SER A 170 4.01 -6.36 -2.78
CA SER A 170 4.59 -5.04 -2.54
C SER A 170 4.48 -4.69 -1.06
N PHE A 171 5.54 -4.17 -0.47
CA PHE A 171 5.64 -3.80 0.94
C PHE A 171 6.06 -2.33 1.04
N LEU A 172 5.26 -1.53 1.74
CA LEU A 172 5.57 -0.13 2.05
C LEU A 172 6.40 -0.11 3.33
N VAL A 173 7.70 0.16 3.20
CA VAL A 173 8.64 0.21 4.33
C VAL A 173 9.14 1.63 4.49
N SER A 174 8.53 2.38 5.42
CA SER A 174 8.90 3.78 5.71
C SER A 174 9.14 4.63 4.45
N GLY A 175 8.18 4.62 3.52
CA GLY A 175 8.23 5.41 2.28
C GLY A 175 8.99 4.78 1.11
N GLN A 176 9.71 3.67 1.34
CA GLN A 176 10.33 2.87 0.28
C GLN A 176 9.43 1.69 -0.12
N LEU A 177 9.48 1.32 -1.40
CA LEU A 177 8.80 0.14 -1.90
C LEU A 177 9.77 -1.05 -1.87
N PHE A 178 9.36 -2.16 -1.29
CA PHE A 178 10.04 -3.45 -1.43
C PHE A 178 9.07 -4.35 -2.19
N PHE A 179 9.54 -5.18 -3.13
CA PHE A 179 8.62 -6.09 -3.79
C PHE A 179 9.27 -7.37 -4.30
N GLY A 180 8.44 -8.39 -4.48
CA GLY A 180 8.73 -9.59 -5.25
C GLY A 180 7.60 -9.86 -6.24
N GLN A 181 7.94 -10.31 -7.44
CA GLN A 181 6.96 -10.63 -8.49
C GLN A 181 7.33 -11.95 -9.17
N GLY A 182 6.33 -12.80 -9.43
CA GLY A 182 6.55 -14.06 -10.11
C GLY A 182 5.25 -14.80 -10.46
N PRO A 183 5.34 -15.95 -11.15
CA PRO A 183 4.17 -16.75 -11.49
C PRO A 183 3.38 -17.16 -10.23
N VAL A 184 2.06 -17.08 -10.30
CA VAL A 184 1.15 -17.38 -9.18
C VAL A 184 1.44 -18.77 -8.59
N ASN A 185 1.52 -19.79 -9.44
CA ASN A 185 1.77 -21.17 -8.99
C ASN A 185 3.11 -21.35 -8.28
N VAL A 186 4.13 -20.59 -8.66
CA VAL A 186 5.46 -20.63 -8.04
C VAL A 186 5.42 -19.91 -6.69
N PHE A 187 4.85 -18.71 -6.61
CA PHE A 187 4.82 -17.93 -5.38
C PHE A 187 3.95 -18.56 -4.28
N PHE A 188 2.85 -19.24 -4.63
CA PHE A 188 2.06 -19.99 -3.64
C PHE A 188 2.81 -21.19 -3.05
N GLN A 189 3.81 -21.73 -3.76
CA GLN A 189 4.65 -22.83 -3.29
C GLN A 189 5.97 -22.35 -2.65
N ASP A 190 6.28 -21.06 -2.79
CA ASP A 190 7.51 -20.47 -2.26
C ASP A 190 7.44 -20.37 -0.72
N PRO A 191 8.48 -20.78 0.01
CA PRO A 191 8.47 -20.81 1.47
C PRO A 191 8.43 -19.41 2.13
N MET A 192 8.68 -18.33 1.38
CA MET A 192 8.58 -16.96 1.87
C MET A 192 7.31 -16.27 1.39
N ALA A 193 6.99 -16.36 0.09
CA ALA A 193 5.83 -15.70 -0.50
C ALA A 193 4.51 -16.43 -0.21
N GLY A 194 4.50 -17.76 -0.19
CA GLY A 194 3.30 -18.59 0.05
C GLY A 194 2.60 -18.24 1.36
N PRO A 195 3.30 -18.16 2.50
CA PRO A 195 2.69 -17.77 3.78
C PRO A 195 2.07 -16.36 3.78
N VAL A 196 2.64 -15.41 3.04
CA VAL A 196 2.06 -14.07 2.86
C VAL A 196 0.75 -14.15 2.07
N LEU A 197 0.74 -14.92 0.98
CA LEU A 197 -0.43 -15.12 0.13
C LEU A 197 -1.57 -15.86 0.84
N ASP A 198 -1.24 -16.87 1.64
CA ASP A 198 -2.22 -17.60 2.45
C ASP A 198 -2.87 -16.69 3.50
N ALA A 199 -2.08 -15.86 4.18
CA ALA A 199 -2.59 -14.88 5.14
C ALA A 199 -3.50 -13.85 4.46
N ALA A 200 -3.07 -13.32 3.32
CA ALA A 200 -3.84 -12.38 2.51
C ALA A 200 -5.16 -12.96 2.02
N THR A 201 -5.16 -14.23 1.57
CA THR A 201 -6.37 -14.94 1.13
C THR A 201 -7.40 -15.00 2.25
N LYS A 202 -6.99 -15.25 3.50
CA LYS A 202 -7.91 -15.27 4.66
C LYS A 202 -8.55 -13.90 4.91
N ILE A 203 -7.78 -12.81 4.77
CA ILE A 203 -8.31 -11.43 4.88
C ILE A 203 -9.30 -11.16 3.76
N MET A 204 -8.98 -11.51 2.52
CA MET A 204 -9.88 -11.34 1.38
C MET A 204 -11.20 -12.11 1.57
N VAL A 205 -11.14 -13.35 2.05
CA VAL A 205 -12.33 -14.15 2.40
C VAL A 205 -13.16 -13.45 3.48
N PHE A 206 -12.52 -12.94 4.54
CA PHE A 206 -13.21 -12.19 5.59
C PHE A 206 -13.94 -10.97 5.01
N LEU A 207 -13.24 -10.13 4.23
CA LEU A 207 -13.79 -8.91 3.63
C LEU A 207 -14.98 -9.21 2.72
N THR A 208 -14.84 -10.20 1.83
CA THR A 208 -15.90 -10.54 0.87
C THR A 208 -17.14 -11.15 1.53
N GLN A 209 -16.98 -11.92 2.61
CA GLN A 209 -18.10 -12.56 3.30
C GLN A 209 -18.82 -11.63 4.29
N HIS A 210 -18.08 -10.75 4.98
CA HIS A 210 -18.60 -10.01 6.13
C HIS A 210 -18.77 -8.50 5.88
N VAL A 211 -18.08 -7.97 4.87
CA VAL A 211 -18.14 -6.53 4.51
C VAL A 211 -18.85 -6.35 3.17
N GLY A 212 -18.41 -7.05 2.13
CA GLY A 212 -18.95 -6.92 0.76
C GLY A 212 -20.26 -7.66 0.49
N GLY A 213 -20.74 -8.47 1.45
CA GLY A 213 -22.01 -9.21 1.36
C GLY A 213 -23.24 -8.41 1.85
N LYS A 214 -23.08 -7.12 2.14
CA LYS A 214 -24.17 -6.21 2.54
C LYS A 214 -24.61 -5.31 1.39
#